data_AF-A0A0C9TAU2-F1
#
_entry.id   AF-A0A0C9TAU2-F1
#
_cell.length_a   1.000
_cell.length_b   1.000
_cell.length_c   1.000
_cell.angle_alpha   90.00
_cell.angle_beta   90.00
_cell.angle_gamma   90.00
#
_symmetry.space_group_name_H-M   'P 1'
#
loop_
_entity.id
_entity.type
_entity.pdbx_description
1 polymer ?
#
loop_
_entity_poly.entity_id
_entity_poly.type
_entity_poly.pdbx_seq_one_letter_code
_entity_poly.pdbx_strand_id
1 'polypeptide(L)'
;MLAYLNGLVGHHGKNGCQLYCGLKGQHKEKVGIYYPCLLKPDNYTVEGCDHDDVSAEDIQPASPELYLPNLKYLEQHLETGIFKPTIFLGFRPDRILGIPTCFGSDIMHLPSLNIPDLIINLWCGVFTCDAGDDKQTWWWATLVGEVWKSLGKAVADTRPHLPGSYDRPPRNITEKINSGYKAWEFWLFLYGIGPAVLYGWLPDRIWQHYCKLVQAVHIIS
;
A
#
# COMPACT_ATOMS: atom_id res chain seq x y z
N MET A 1 -4.04 14.10 -3.38
CA MET A 1 -3.31 15.39 -3.47
C MET A 1 -2.44 15.48 -4.73
N LEU A 2 -1.66 14.44 -5.08
CA LEU A 2 -0.78 14.44 -6.26
C LEU A 2 -1.49 14.35 -7.63
N ALA A 3 -2.56 13.55 -7.72
CA ALA A 3 -3.37 13.39 -8.96
C ALA A 3 -3.89 14.72 -9.54
N TYR A 4 -4.23 15.68 -8.67
CA TYR A 4 -4.70 17.00 -9.10
C TYR A 4 -3.62 17.84 -9.78
N LEU A 5 -2.35 17.63 -9.39
CA LEU A 5 -1.18 18.35 -9.87
C LEU A 5 -0.61 17.69 -11.12
N ASN A 6 -0.44 16.36 -11.12
CA ASN A 6 0.17 15.63 -12.23
C ASN A 6 -0.82 15.31 -13.38
N GLY A 7 -2.13 15.43 -13.15
CA GLY A 7 -3.15 15.19 -14.17
C GLY A 7 -3.32 13.71 -14.57
N LEU A 8 -2.66 12.80 -13.85
CA LEU A 8 -2.83 11.36 -14.00
C LEU A 8 -4.08 10.87 -13.24
N VAL A 9 -4.60 9.72 -13.64
CA VAL A 9 -5.69 9.04 -12.93
C VAL A 9 -5.27 8.69 -11.50
N GLY A 10 -6.26 8.58 -10.62
CA GLY A 10 -6.04 8.16 -9.23
C GLY A 10 -5.62 6.69 -9.13
N HIS A 11 -5.26 6.25 -7.93
CA HIS A 11 -4.84 4.87 -7.63
C HIS A 11 -5.91 3.81 -7.95
N HIS A 12 -7.19 4.21 -8.07
CA HIS A 12 -8.29 3.34 -8.49
C HIS A 12 -8.47 3.22 -10.01
N GLY A 13 -7.64 3.90 -10.82
CA GLY A 13 -7.72 3.84 -12.28
C GLY A 13 -6.97 2.64 -12.87
N LYS A 14 -7.30 2.27 -14.11
CA LYS A 14 -6.62 1.19 -14.86
C LYS A 14 -5.09 1.36 -14.89
N ASN A 15 -4.61 2.59 -15.02
CA ASN A 15 -3.20 2.97 -14.94
C ASN A 15 -2.92 3.71 -13.62
N GLY A 16 -3.20 3.07 -12.48
CA GLY A 16 -3.23 3.73 -11.16
C GLY A 16 -1.87 4.20 -10.62
N CYS A 17 -0.75 3.75 -11.20
CA CYS A 17 0.58 4.18 -10.79
C CYS A 17 0.86 5.61 -11.26
N GLN A 18 1.08 6.52 -10.30
CA GLN A 18 1.36 7.94 -10.57
C GLN A 18 2.78 8.22 -11.05
N LEU A 19 3.63 7.19 -11.12
CA LEU A 19 4.94 7.24 -11.77
C LEU A 19 4.90 6.75 -13.22
N TYR A 20 3.75 6.30 -13.69
CA TYR A 20 3.56 5.85 -15.07
C TYR A 20 4.43 4.65 -15.46
N CYS A 21 4.46 3.63 -14.59
CA CYS A 21 5.22 2.40 -14.78
C CYS A 21 4.59 1.40 -15.77
N GLY A 22 3.44 1.72 -16.37
CA GLY A 22 2.74 0.84 -17.31
C GLY A 22 2.01 -0.36 -16.71
N LEU A 23 2.13 -0.61 -15.40
CA LEU A 23 1.36 -1.66 -14.73
C LEU A 23 -0.14 -1.34 -14.81
N LYS A 24 -0.90 -2.26 -15.41
CA LYS A 24 -2.35 -2.19 -15.47
C LYS A 24 -2.94 -2.82 -14.23
N GLY A 25 -3.95 -2.18 -13.67
CA GLY A 25 -4.77 -2.75 -12.60
C GLY A 25 -5.84 -3.69 -13.16
N GLN A 26 -6.42 -4.46 -12.25
CA GLN A 26 -7.54 -5.37 -12.51
C GLN A 26 -8.73 -4.94 -11.67
N HIS A 27 -9.96 -5.09 -12.16
CA HIS A 27 -11.17 -4.70 -11.43
C HIS A 27 -12.16 -5.84 -11.29
N LYS A 28 -13.00 -5.79 -10.26
CA LYS A 28 -14.12 -6.73 -10.16
C LYS A 28 -15.18 -6.36 -11.21
N GLU A 29 -15.82 -7.38 -11.78
CA GLU A 29 -16.92 -7.17 -12.74
C GLU A 29 -17.97 -6.21 -12.13
N LYS A 30 -18.42 -5.22 -12.91
CA LYS A 30 -19.40 -4.18 -12.50
C LYS A 30 -18.91 -3.23 -11.39
N VAL A 31 -17.64 -3.30 -10.98
CA VAL A 31 -17.02 -2.34 -10.05
C VAL A 31 -16.03 -1.48 -10.82
N GLY A 32 -16.16 -0.15 -10.76
CA GLY A 32 -15.28 0.77 -11.49
C GLY A 32 -13.90 1.02 -10.87
N ILE A 33 -13.50 0.20 -9.89
CA ILE A 33 -12.26 0.36 -9.11
C ILE A 33 -11.25 -0.69 -9.56
N TYR A 34 -10.11 -0.21 -10.05
CA TYR A 34 -8.97 -1.05 -10.41
C TYR A 34 -8.01 -1.18 -9.23
N TYR A 35 -7.51 -2.39 -9.04
CA TYR A 35 -6.54 -2.76 -8.01
C TYR A 35 -5.23 -3.16 -8.68
N PRO A 36 -4.07 -2.78 -8.11
CA PRO A 36 -2.76 -3.21 -8.60
C PRO A 36 -2.53 -4.67 -8.18
N CYS A 37 -2.99 -5.61 -9.00
CA CYS A 37 -2.81 -7.04 -8.80
C CYS A 37 -1.72 -7.55 -9.74
N LEU A 38 -0.62 -8.07 -9.17
CA LEU A 38 0.45 -8.71 -9.96
C LEU A 38 0.08 -10.12 -10.39
N LEU A 39 -0.73 -10.82 -9.60
CA LEU A 39 -1.22 -12.15 -9.93
C LEU A 39 -2.66 -12.04 -10.42
N LYS A 40 -2.98 -12.76 -11.50
CA LYS A 40 -4.32 -12.91 -12.02
C LYS A 40 -5.16 -13.73 -11.03
N PRO A 41 -6.32 -13.21 -10.55
CA PRO A 41 -7.17 -13.96 -9.66
C PRO A 41 -7.68 -15.26 -10.29
N ASP A 42 -7.96 -16.26 -9.46
CA ASP A 42 -8.53 -17.52 -9.92
C ASP A 42 -9.91 -17.31 -10.54
N ASN A 43 -10.21 -18.04 -11.62
CA ASN A 43 -11.49 -17.97 -12.35
C ASN A 43 -11.86 -16.55 -12.81
N TYR A 44 -10.86 -15.73 -13.16
CA TYR A 44 -11.05 -14.34 -13.55
C TYR A 44 -10.99 -14.14 -15.07
N THR A 45 -12.12 -13.74 -15.66
CA THR A 45 -12.29 -13.56 -17.12
C THR A 45 -12.94 -12.22 -17.46
N VAL A 46 -12.62 -11.17 -16.71
CA VAL A 46 -13.17 -9.83 -16.96
C VAL A 46 -12.50 -9.23 -18.19
N GLU A 47 -13.29 -8.98 -19.24
CA GLU A 47 -12.80 -8.49 -20.53
C GLU A 47 -12.00 -7.18 -20.38
N GLY A 48 -10.82 -7.14 -21.01
CA GLY A 48 -9.95 -5.96 -20.99
C GLY A 48 -9.11 -5.80 -19.71
N CYS A 49 -9.26 -6.72 -18.76
CA CYS A 49 -8.52 -6.76 -17.49
C CYS A 49 -7.92 -8.14 -17.18
N ASP A 50 -8.04 -9.10 -18.08
CA ASP A 50 -7.64 -10.50 -17.93
C ASP A 50 -6.19 -10.79 -18.31
N HIS A 51 -5.31 -9.80 -18.21
CA HIS A 51 -3.88 -9.99 -18.45
C HIS A 51 -3.29 -11.05 -17.50
N ASP A 52 -2.27 -11.76 -17.97
CA ASP A 52 -1.56 -12.77 -17.19
C ASP A 52 -0.79 -12.14 -16.02
N ASP A 53 -0.21 -13.01 -15.19
CA ASP A 53 0.66 -12.62 -14.08
C ASP A 53 1.79 -11.71 -14.55
N VAL A 54 2.07 -10.68 -13.77
CA VAL A 54 3.16 -9.73 -13.98
C VAL A 54 4.23 -9.99 -12.92
N SER A 55 5.44 -10.33 -13.35
CA SER A 55 6.58 -10.41 -12.42
C SER A 55 6.88 -9.04 -11.86
N ALA A 56 7.20 -8.97 -10.56
CA ALA A 56 7.65 -7.73 -9.94
C ALA A 56 8.95 -7.20 -10.58
N GLU A 57 9.76 -8.08 -11.16
CA GLU A 57 11.00 -7.75 -11.87
C GLU A 57 10.74 -7.08 -13.24
N ASP A 58 9.56 -7.32 -13.83
CA ASP A 58 9.18 -6.77 -15.13
C ASP A 58 8.52 -5.38 -15.02
N ILE A 59 8.27 -4.90 -13.79
CA ILE A 59 7.67 -3.59 -13.56
C ILE A 59 8.65 -2.52 -14.04
N GLN A 60 8.21 -1.74 -15.03
CA GLN A 60 9.04 -0.71 -15.63
C GLN A 60 9.28 0.45 -14.66
N PRO A 61 10.43 1.13 -14.73
CA PRO A 61 10.63 2.38 -14.01
C PRO A 61 9.65 3.45 -14.51
N ALA A 62 9.66 4.60 -13.84
CA ALA A 62 8.93 5.77 -14.33
C ALA A 62 9.30 6.05 -15.79
N SER A 63 8.30 6.31 -16.63
CA SER A 63 8.48 6.47 -18.08
C SER A 63 8.10 7.88 -18.56
N PRO A 64 8.92 8.92 -18.28
CA PRO A 64 8.62 10.30 -18.68
C PRO A 64 8.42 10.48 -20.18
N GLU A 65 9.10 9.67 -20.98
CA GLU A 65 9.11 9.74 -22.44
C GLU A 65 7.73 9.43 -23.03
N LEU A 66 6.90 8.67 -22.30
CA LEU A 66 5.55 8.28 -22.73
C LEU A 66 4.50 9.36 -22.44
N TYR A 67 4.78 10.29 -21.53
CA TYR A 67 3.77 11.27 -21.09
C TYR A 67 3.31 12.18 -22.24
N LEU A 68 4.25 12.83 -22.94
CA LEU A 68 3.92 13.79 -24.01
C LEU A 68 3.26 13.12 -25.24
N PRO A 69 3.72 11.95 -25.72
CA PRO A 69 3.01 11.21 -26.76
C PRO A 69 1.56 10.86 -26.36
N ASN A 70 1.37 10.35 -25.14
CA ASN A 70 0.06 9.90 -24.68
C ASN A 70 -0.89 11.07 -24.39
N LEU A 71 -0.35 12.26 -24.10
CA LEU A 71 -1.14 13.48 -23.95
C LEU A 71 -1.92 13.87 -25.22
N LYS A 72 -1.52 13.39 -26.40
CA LYS A 72 -2.28 13.62 -27.65
C LYS A 72 -3.62 12.87 -27.67
N TYR A 73 -3.78 11.86 -26.82
CA TYR A 73 -4.93 10.97 -26.76
C TYR A 73 -5.70 11.14 -25.44
N LEU A 74 -5.94 12.38 -25.01
CA LEU A 74 -6.67 12.70 -23.77
C LEU A 74 -8.09 12.10 -23.71
N GLU A 75 -8.75 11.93 -24.86
CA GLU A 75 -10.06 11.28 -24.93
C GLU A 75 -9.99 9.80 -24.51
N GLN A 76 -8.81 9.17 -24.61
CA GLN A 76 -8.54 7.79 -24.22
C GLN A 76 -7.92 7.69 -22.82
N HIS A 77 -8.39 8.50 -21.88
CA HIS A 77 -7.89 8.55 -20.50
C HIS A 77 -7.85 7.19 -19.78
N LEU A 78 -8.71 6.24 -20.15
CA LEU A 78 -8.67 4.87 -19.60
C LEU A 78 -7.39 4.13 -19.99
N GLU A 79 -6.97 4.25 -21.25
CA GLU A 79 -5.79 3.58 -21.78
C GLU A 79 -4.50 4.34 -21.46
N THR A 80 -4.53 5.67 -21.51
CA THR A 80 -3.35 6.49 -21.25
C THR A 80 -3.16 6.79 -19.77
N GLY A 81 -4.19 6.69 -18.92
CA GLY A 81 -4.08 7.12 -17.52
C GLY A 81 -3.91 8.63 -17.34
N ILE A 82 -4.08 9.45 -18.39
CA ILE A 82 -3.98 10.91 -18.32
C ILE A 82 -5.39 11.49 -18.41
N PHE A 83 -5.86 12.09 -17.33
CA PHE A 83 -7.18 12.74 -17.28
C PHE A 83 -7.11 14.19 -17.78
N LYS A 84 -5.99 14.87 -17.54
CA LYS A 84 -5.75 16.24 -17.99
C LYS A 84 -4.25 16.53 -18.09
N PRO A 85 -3.83 17.55 -18.87
CA PRO A 85 -2.46 18.03 -18.80
C PRO A 85 -2.10 18.51 -17.40
N THR A 86 -0.88 18.21 -16.95
CA THR A 86 -0.35 18.79 -15.71
C THR A 86 -0.05 20.28 -15.87
N ILE A 87 -0.25 21.04 -14.79
CA ILE A 87 0.17 22.46 -14.74
C ILE A 87 1.70 22.60 -14.87
N PHE A 88 2.45 21.54 -14.57
CA PHE A 88 3.91 21.56 -14.59
C PHE A 88 4.50 21.58 -16.02
N LEU A 89 3.67 21.38 -17.05
CA LEU A 89 4.06 21.65 -18.44
C LEU A 89 4.40 23.12 -18.68
N GLY A 90 3.96 24.03 -17.81
CA GLY A 90 4.33 25.44 -17.86
C GLY A 90 5.75 25.73 -17.36
N PHE A 91 6.40 24.79 -16.65
CA PHE A 91 7.80 24.93 -16.27
C PHE A 91 8.71 24.62 -17.45
N ARG A 92 9.91 25.21 -17.42
CA ARG A 92 10.90 24.90 -18.45
C ARG A 92 11.38 23.44 -18.30
N PRO A 93 11.45 22.65 -19.38
CA PRO A 93 11.85 21.24 -19.31
C PRO A 93 13.23 21.02 -18.70
N ASP A 94 14.16 21.97 -18.85
CA ASP A 94 15.52 21.93 -18.29
C ASP A 94 15.58 22.23 -16.78
N ARG A 95 14.43 22.50 -16.13
CA ARG A 95 14.33 22.92 -14.72
C ARG A 95 13.48 21.98 -13.86
N ILE A 96 13.00 20.87 -14.42
CA ILE A 96 12.24 19.85 -13.70
C ILE A 96 12.77 18.45 -14.02
N LEU A 97 12.59 17.51 -13.11
CA LEU A 97 12.71 16.08 -13.40
C LEU A 97 11.47 15.70 -14.23
N GLY A 98 11.61 15.32 -15.50
CA GLY A 98 10.48 15.22 -16.45
C GLY A 98 9.21 14.54 -15.92
N ILE A 99 8.03 14.88 -16.44
CA ILE A 99 6.75 14.37 -15.92
C ILE A 99 6.63 12.86 -16.18
N PRO A 100 6.27 12.01 -15.20
CA PRO A 100 5.82 12.36 -13.84
C PRO A 100 6.90 12.33 -12.75
N THR A 101 8.18 12.14 -13.06
CA THR A 101 9.26 12.00 -12.06
C THR A 101 9.47 13.23 -11.16
N CYS A 102 9.06 14.43 -11.58
CA CYS A 102 9.03 15.61 -10.69
C CYS A 102 8.04 15.49 -9.54
N PHE A 103 7.04 14.62 -9.66
CA PHE A 103 6.06 14.31 -8.64
C PHE A 103 6.61 13.15 -7.80
N GLY A 104 7.54 13.46 -6.90
CA GLY A 104 8.18 12.45 -6.05
C GLY A 104 7.16 11.49 -5.43
N SER A 105 7.52 10.21 -5.40
CA SER A 105 6.71 9.18 -4.75
C SER A 105 6.73 9.39 -3.24
N ASP A 106 5.59 9.76 -2.66
CA ASP A 106 5.46 9.85 -1.20
C ASP A 106 5.31 8.43 -0.63
N ILE A 107 6.46 7.84 -0.29
CA ILE A 107 6.53 6.56 0.40
C ILE A 107 6.38 6.70 1.91
N MET A 108 6.25 7.89 2.50
CA MET A 108 6.25 8.02 3.96
C MET A 108 4.96 7.44 4.56
N HIS A 109 3.81 7.75 3.95
CA HIS A 109 2.49 7.32 4.43
C HIS A 109 2.24 5.82 4.20
N LEU A 110 2.88 5.23 3.19
CA LEU A 110 2.68 3.83 2.82
C LEU A 110 3.03 2.86 3.97
N PRO A 111 4.28 2.76 4.45
CA PRO A 111 4.67 1.90 5.56
C PRO A 111 4.14 2.41 6.90
N SER A 112 3.96 3.71 7.10
CA SER A 112 3.65 4.26 8.42
C SER A 112 2.16 4.36 8.76
N LEU A 113 1.27 4.35 7.76
CA LEU A 113 -0.18 4.47 7.97
C LEU A 113 -0.99 3.48 7.10
N ASN A 114 -0.74 3.41 5.79
CA ASN A 114 -1.57 2.60 4.88
C ASN A 114 -1.39 1.10 5.11
N ILE A 115 -0.15 0.61 5.06
CA ILE A 115 0.17 -0.80 5.31
C ILE A 115 -0.27 -1.21 6.72
N PRO A 116 0.02 -0.45 7.80
CA PRO A 116 -0.45 -0.76 9.13
C PRO A 116 -1.96 -0.90 9.23
N ASP A 117 -2.70 0.05 8.66
CA ASP A 117 -4.17 -0.01 8.62
C ASP A 117 -4.64 -1.28 7.93
N LEU A 118 -4.05 -1.64 6.79
CA LEU A 118 -4.41 -2.85 6.06
C LEU A 118 -4.06 -4.14 6.81
N ILE A 119 -2.81 -4.34 7.22
CA ILE A 119 -2.38 -5.63 7.76
C ILE A 119 -2.98 -5.90 9.14
N ILE A 120 -3.11 -4.87 9.99
CA ILE A 120 -3.71 -5.02 11.32
C ILE A 120 -5.19 -5.34 11.17
N ASN A 121 -5.91 -4.65 10.29
CA ASN A 121 -7.33 -4.94 10.08
C ASN A 121 -7.56 -6.37 9.50
N LEU A 122 -6.61 -6.88 8.70
CA LEU A 122 -6.63 -8.27 8.21
C LEU A 122 -6.44 -9.27 9.35
N TRP A 123 -5.42 -9.07 10.20
CA TRP A 123 -5.13 -9.95 11.32
C TRP A 123 -6.21 -9.91 12.42
N CYS A 124 -6.93 -8.79 12.53
CA CYS A 124 -8.07 -8.64 13.44
C CYS A 124 -9.41 -9.09 12.82
N GLY A 125 -9.46 -9.41 11.52
CA GLY A 125 -10.69 -9.81 10.83
C GLY A 125 -11.76 -8.73 10.72
N VAL A 126 -11.39 -7.45 10.76
CA VAL A 126 -12.34 -6.33 10.84
C VAL A 126 -12.71 -5.73 9.48
N PHE A 127 -12.03 -6.10 8.39
CA PHE A 127 -12.38 -5.68 7.03
C PHE A 127 -13.83 -5.95 6.66
N THR A 128 -14.44 -5.09 5.85
CA THR A 128 -15.68 -5.43 5.16
C THR A 128 -15.42 -6.56 4.17
N CYS A 129 -16.14 -7.67 4.28
CA CYS A 129 -16.09 -8.76 3.31
C CYS A 129 -17.22 -8.61 2.29
N ASP A 130 -16.99 -9.09 1.07
CA ASP A 130 -18.03 -9.17 0.04
C ASP A 130 -19.10 -10.20 0.40
N ALA A 131 -20.28 -10.13 -0.20
CA ALA A 131 -21.40 -11.03 0.10
C ALA A 131 -21.10 -12.53 -0.11
N GLY A 132 -20.08 -12.87 -0.91
CA GLY A 132 -19.64 -14.24 -1.17
C GLY A 132 -18.46 -14.70 -0.30
N ASP A 133 -17.96 -13.85 0.59
CA ASP A 133 -16.83 -14.14 1.48
C ASP A 133 -17.30 -14.20 2.93
N ASP A 134 -16.66 -15.05 3.73
CA ASP A 134 -17.00 -15.29 5.13
C ASP A 134 -15.75 -15.15 6.01
N LYS A 135 -15.79 -14.16 6.90
CA LYS A 135 -14.73 -13.88 7.88
C LYS A 135 -14.40 -15.07 8.78
N GLN A 136 -15.35 -15.99 9.00
CA GLN A 136 -15.10 -17.20 9.79
C GLN A 136 -14.08 -18.12 9.13
N THR A 137 -13.90 -18.01 7.81
CA THR A 137 -12.93 -18.79 7.05
C THR A 137 -11.52 -18.19 7.06
N TRP A 138 -11.36 -16.96 7.58
CA TRP A 138 -10.10 -16.24 7.60
C TRP A 138 -9.19 -16.77 8.71
N TRP A 139 -8.52 -17.89 8.43
CA TRP A 139 -7.62 -18.57 9.37
C TRP A 139 -6.43 -17.70 9.83
N TRP A 140 -6.11 -16.63 9.11
CA TRP A 140 -5.08 -15.64 9.47
C TRP A 140 -5.56 -14.58 10.46
N ALA A 141 -6.88 -14.46 10.70
CA ALA A 141 -7.45 -13.44 11.58
C ALA A 141 -7.36 -13.86 13.06
N THR A 142 -6.13 -13.96 13.58
CA THR A 142 -5.87 -14.48 14.93
C THR A 142 -5.84 -13.42 16.03
N LEU A 143 -5.69 -12.15 15.67
CA LEU A 143 -5.57 -11.04 16.63
C LEU A 143 -6.96 -10.53 17.03
N VAL A 144 -7.73 -11.37 17.71
CA VAL A 144 -9.12 -11.08 18.11
C VAL A 144 -9.32 -11.15 19.63
N GLY A 145 -10.29 -10.40 20.15
CA GLY A 145 -10.67 -10.46 21.57
C GLY A 145 -9.50 -10.22 22.54
N GLU A 146 -9.28 -11.15 23.46
CA GLU A 146 -8.22 -11.06 24.47
C GLU A 146 -6.80 -11.20 23.90
N VAL A 147 -6.66 -11.87 22.75
CA VAL A 147 -5.37 -11.99 22.04
C VAL A 147 -4.92 -10.60 21.58
N TRP A 148 -5.82 -9.82 20.98
CA TRP A 148 -5.54 -8.45 20.56
C TRP A 148 -5.13 -7.57 21.76
N LYS A 149 -5.90 -7.59 22.85
CA LYS A 149 -5.60 -6.79 24.05
C LYS A 149 -4.25 -7.14 24.67
N SER A 150 -3.94 -8.43 24.74
CA SER A 150 -2.69 -8.92 25.32
C SER A 150 -1.48 -8.58 24.45
N LEU A 151 -1.61 -8.60 23.13
CA LEU A 151 -0.60 -8.07 22.21
C LEU A 151 -0.35 -6.58 22.47
N GLY A 152 -1.40 -5.77 22.61
CA GLY A 152 -1.25 -4.35 22.89
C GLY A 152 -0.51 -4.05 24.19
N LYS A 153 -0.74 -4.86 25.23
CA LYS A 153 0.04 -4.81 26.46
C LYS A 153 1.51 -5.19 26.21
N ALA A 154 1.76 -6.28 25.49
CA ALA A 154 3.13 -6.73 25.16
C ALA A 154 3.92 -5.65 24.40
N VAL A 155 3.27 -4.95 23.46
CA VAL A 155 3.85 -3.80 22.75
C VAL A 155 4.26 -2.70 23.73
N ALA A 156 3.36 -2.30 24.64
CA ALA A 156 3.66 -1.26 25.62
C ALA A 156 4.79 -1.66 26.60
N ASP A 157 4.83 -2.94 26.98
CA ASP A 157 5.83 -3.49 27.90
C ASP A 157 7.24 -3.56 27.27
N THR A 158 7.37 -3.41 25.94
CA THR A 158 8.70 -3.30 25.29
C THR A 158 9.43 -1.99 25.60
N ARG A 159 8.72 -0.97 26.08
CA ARG A 159 9.26 0.38 26.29
C ARG A 159 10.60 0.44 27.06
N PRO A 160 10.79 -0.27 28.18
CA PRO A 160 12.06 -0.22 28.93
C PRO A 160 13.26 -0.81 28.16
N HIS A 161 12.99 -1.59 27.10
CA HIS A 161 14.01 -2.26 26.29
C HIS A 161 14.36 -1.49 25.02
N LEU A 162 13.67 -0.38 24.74
CA LEU A 162 13.95 0.47 23.59
C LEU A 162 15.00 1.52 23.94
N PRO A 163 16.03 1.72 23.08
CA PRO A 163 16.97 2.82 23.26
C PRO A 163 16.27 4.17 23.38
N GLY A 164 16.81 5.04 24.24
CA GLY A 164 16.27 6.40 24.44
C GLY A 164 16.32 7.29 23.19
N SER A 165 17.08 6.91 22.16
CA SER A 165 17.09 7.58 20.84
C SER A 165 15.75 7.48 20.12
N TYR A 166 14.91 6.52 20.49
CA TYR A 166 13.54 6.43 20.02
C TYR A 166 12.66 7.30 20.93
N ASP A 167 12.67 8.62 20.69
CA ASP A 167 12.00 9.67 21.49
C ASP A 167 10.58 9.31 21.97
N ARG A 168 9.85 8.52 21.18
CA ARG A 168 8.49 8.06 21.47
C ARG A 168 8.36 6.55 21.27
N PRO A 169 8.41 5.74 22.33
CA PRO A 169 8.18 4.30 22.23
C PRO A 169 6.71 4.01 21.86
N PRO A 170 6.44 2.90 21.16
CA PRO A 170 5.08 2.50 20.80
C PRO A 170 4.26 2.23 22.06
N ARG A 171 3.10 2.89 22.16
CA ARG A 171 2.14 2.68 23.25
C ARG A 171 1.30 1.43 23.00
N ASN A 172 0.42 1.11 23.95
CA ASN A 172 -0.58 0.07 23.78
C ASN A 172 -1.44 0.39 22.55
N ILE A 173 -1.24 -0.37 21.47
CA ILE A 173 -1.89 -0.14 20.19
C ILE A 173 -3.41 -0.34 20.29
N THR A 174 -3.87 -1.31 21.09
CA THR A 174 -5.31 -1.61 21.23
C THR A 174 -6.11 -0.44 21.81
N GLU A 175 -5.50 0.34 22.70
CA GLU A 175 -6.13 1.50 23.35
C GLU A 175 -6.01 2.78 22.52
N LYS A 176 -4.98 2.86 21.67
CA LYS A 176 -4.56 4.11 21.02
C LYS A 176 -4.77 4.16 19.52
N ILE A 177 -5.06 3.04 18.86
CA ILE A 177 -5.27 2.97 17.40
C ILE A 177 -6.33 3.99 16.94
N ASN A 178 -7.42 4.13 17.69
CA ASN A 178 -8.53 5.06 17.38
C ASN A 178 -8.40 6.45 18.04
N SER A 179 -7.35 6.70 18.82
CA SER A 179 -7.18 7.95 19.60
C SER A 179 -5.82 8.63 19.41
N GLY A 180 -5.19 8.41 18.25
CA GLY A 180 -3.96 9.11 17.85
C GLY A 180 -2.68 8.31 18.04
N TYR A 181 -2.68 7.03 17.63
CA TYR A 181 -1.46 6.27 17.38
C TYR A 181 -0.70 6.92 16.22
N LYS A 182 0.56 7.32 16.45
CA LYS A 182 1.31 8.13 15.48
C LYS A 182 1.98 7.24 14.44
N ALA A 183 2.22 7.81 13.25
CA ALA A 183 3.00 7.19 12.18
C ALA A 183 4.32 6.58 12.68
N TRP A 184 5.04 7.30 13.55
CA TRP A 184 6.28 6.80 14.16
C TRP A 184 6.07 5.60 15.11
N GLU A 185 4.95 5.55 15.83
CA GLU A 185 4.65 4.40 16.69
C GLU A 185 4.28 3.17 15.86
N PHE A 186 3.52 3.33 14.77
CA PHE A 186 3.31 2.25 13.81
C PHE A 186 4.62 1.75 13.23
N TRP A 187 5.53 2.66 12.89
CA TRP A 187 6.82 2.28 12.35
C TRP A 187 7.64 1.43 13.33
N LEU A 188 7.77 1.90 14.57
CA LEU A 188 8.51 1.16 15.59
C LEU A 188 7.84 -0.15 15.94
N PHE A 189 6.51 -0.16 16.06
CA PHE A 189 5.76 -1.38 16.32
C PHE A 189 5.92 -2.40 15.19
N LEU A 190 5.64 -2.03 13.94
CA LEU A 190 5.58 -2.98 12.83
C LEU A 190 6.91 -3.25 12.14
N TYR A 191 7.92 -2.40 12.23
CA TYR A 191 9.20 -2.67 11.53
C TYR A 191 10.37 -2.76 12.51
N GLY A 192 10.30 -2.05 13.64
CA GLY A 192 11.32 -2.13 14.69
C GLY A 192 11.22 -3.41 15.54
N ILE A 193 10.13 -3.55 16.29
CA ILE A 193 9.98 -4.63 17.29
C ILE A 193 9.05 -5.76 16.85
N GLY A 194 8.23 -5.53 15.84
CA GLY A 194 7.13 -6.41 15.46
C GLY A 194 7.56 -7.83 15.06
N PRO A 195 8.72 -8.07 14.40
CA PRO A 195 9.19 -9.44 14.18
C PRO A 195 9.30 -10.27 15.47
N ALA A 196 9.74 -9.65 16.57
CA ALA A 196 9.85 -10.31 17.86
C ALA A 196 8.50 -10.36 18.59
N VAL A 197 7.75 -9.26 18.62
CA VAL A 197 6.51 -9.15 19.41
C VAL A 197 5.35 -9.93 18.80
N LEU A 198 5.28 -10.06 17.47
CA LEU A 198 4.21 -10.78 16.77
C LEU A 198 4.49 -12.29 16.61
N TYR A 199 5.71 -12.74 16.93
CA TYR A 199 6.05 -14.16 16.86
C TYR A 199 5.23 -14.96 17.87
N GLY A 200 4.59 -16.04 17.42
CA GLY A 200 3.68 -16.86 18.22
C GLY A 200 2.26 -16.29 18.41
N TRP A 201 2.02 -15.03 18.03
CA TRP A 201 0.67 -14.43 17.99
C TRP A 201 0.00 -14.59 16.63
N LEU A 202 0.80 -14.52 15.56
CA LEU A 202 0.39 -14.79 14.19
C LEU A 202 0.71 -16.23 13.82
N PRO A 203 -0.08 -16.88 12.95
CA PRO A 203 0.31 -18.16 12.37
C PRO A 203 1.65 -18.06 11.66
N ASP A 204 2.51 -19.08 11.78
CA ASP A 204 3.89 -19.05 11.28
C ASP A 204 4.01 -18.58 9.82
N ARG A 205 3.10 -19.05 8.95
CA ARG A 205 3.08 -18.65 7.53
C ARG A 205 2.81 -17.15 7.36
N ILE A 206 1.92 -16.58 8.16
CA ILE A 206 1.58 -15.15 8.12
C ILE A 206 2.70 -14.32 8.72
N TRP A 207 3.27 -14.77 9.85
CA TRP A 207 4.42 -14.12 10.46
C TRP A 207 5.63 -14.08 9.52
N GLN A 208 5.97 -15.19 8.85
CA GLN A 208 7.05 -15.23 7.86
C GLN A 208 6.80 -14.29 6.68
N HIS A 209 5.56 -14.25 6.17
CA HIS A 209 5.18 -13.30 5.12
C HIS A 209 5.37 -11.85 5.57
N TYR A 210 4.93 -11.54 6.79
CA TYR A 210 5.13 -10.23 7.40
C TYR A 210 6.63 -9.89 7.60
N CYS A 211 7.48 -10.85 7.99
CA CYS A 211 8.93 -10.61 8.08
C CYS A 211 9.56 -10.24 6.73
N LYS A 212 9.07 -10.79 5.61
CA LYS A 212 9.50 -10.36 4.27
C LYS A 212 9.12 -8.91 3.98
N LEU A 213 7.92 -8.49 4.39
CA LEU A 213 7.50 -7.09 4.31
C LEU A 213 8.42 -6.18 5.15
N VAL A 214 8.76 -6.58 6.38
CA VAL A 214 9.69 -5.81 7.23
C VAL A 214 11.06 -5.67 6.55
N GLN A 215 11.58 -6.76 6.00
CA GLN A 215 12.84 -6.74 5.25
C GLN A 215 12.75 -5.78 4.04
N ALA A 216 11.66 -5.84 3.27
CA ALA A 216 11.46 -4.95 2.13
C ALA A 216 11.45 -3.48 2.55
N VAL A 217 10.75 -3.14 3.64
CA VAL A 217 10.73 -1.77 4.17
C VAL A 217 12.12 -1.30 4.59
N HIS A 218 12.90 -2.13 5.29
CA HIS A 218 14.27 -1.79 5.68
C HIS A 218 15.23 -1.60 4.49
N ILE A 219 14.97 -2.21 3.33
CA ILE A 219 15.78 -2.03 2.12
C ILE A 219 15.52 -0.66 1.48
N ILE A 220 14.27 -0.17 1.56
CA ILE A 220 13.83 1.05 0.85
C ILE A 220 13.79 2.31 1.71
N SER A 221 13.98 2.18 3.04
CA SER A 221 13.88 3.28 4.02
C SER A 221 15.22 3.76 4.53
#